data_AF-A0A8S3IIV0-F1
#
_entry.id   AF-A0A8S3IIV0-F1
#
_cell.length_a   1.000
_cell.length_b   1.000
_cell.length_c   1.000
_cell.angle_alpha   90.00
_cell.angle_beta   90.00
_cell.angle_gamma   90.00
#
_symmetry.space_group_name_H-M   'P 1'
#
loop_
_entity.id
_entity.type
_entity.pdbx_description
1 polymer ?
#
loop_
_entity_poly.entity_id
_entity_poly.type
_entity_poly.pdbx_seq_one_letter_code
_entity_poly.pdbx_strand_id
1 'polypeptide(L)'
;DGTEQIGYIRPIWLNKCEEELPSANEWTTCIRLPIQRSCRLQEDFDNIQAKLLLFLNRLRRIEIVGQPMSSSDSDQIRIFTRIDHADGKIIELQEKTVKETVKTFWLVVKKVLQVPEDIKEKLREVKCEVHSTTIAIAYPISNLQKLIQQLPSAQPLFAYLPLRSYGFRFILQADFEVPATRQEIFHDNFWNEWLKSEMVQLLPLAYEHFKNLPELLTSLSALGMSSSLTATQVLVYFLKLIPTRNELDPYFNSFVDKSMKILMGIIKLPVAQD
;
A
#
# COMPACT_ATOMS: atom_id res chain seq x y z
N ASP A 1 33.58 5.80 -25.36
CA ASP A 1 33.46 6.76 -24.24
C ASP A 1 32.01 6.93 -23.84
N GLY A 2 31.70 6.64 -22.57
CA GLY A 2 30.36 6.84 -22.01
C GLY A 2 29.81 5.60 -21.34
N THR A 3 30.33 5.32 -20.15
CA THR A 3 29.64 4.54 -19.10
C THR A 3 28.30 5.21 -18.79
N GLU A 4 27.24 4.88 -19.52
CA GLU A 4 25.89 5.28 -19.14
C GLU A 4 25.43 4.38 -17.99
N GLN A 5 25.48 4.95 -16.78
CA GLN A 5 24.80 4.41 -15.62
C GLN A 5 23.32 4.22 -15.94
N ILE A 6 22.89 2.96 -16.00
CA ILE A 6 21.49 2.56 -16.09
C ILE A 6 20.77 3.19 -14.89
N GLY A 7 19.85 4.12 -15.15
CA GLY A 7 18.99 4.71 -14.10
C GLY A 7 18.68 6.21 -14.23
N TYR A 8 19.31 6.94 -15.15
CA TYR A 8 19.04 8.37 -15.33
C TYR A 8 18.11 8.64 -16.52
N ILE A 9 16.85 9.02 -16.24
CA ILE A 9 15.95 9.55 -17.28
C ILE A 9 16.34 11.00 -17.53
N ARG A 10 17.02 11.28 -18.64
CA ARG A 10 17.33 12.64 -19.07
C ARG A 10 16.20 13.18 -19.94
N PRO A 11 15.40 14.16 -19.49
CA PRO A 11 14.41 14.78 -20.35
C PRO A 11 15.11 15.54 -21.49
N ILE A 12 14.62 15.35 -22.71
CA ILE A 12 15.06 16.11 -23.90
C ILE A 12 13.91 17.03 -24.28
N TRP A 13 14.18 18.34 -24.31
CA TRP A 13 13.20 19.32 -24.77
C TRP A 13 13.09 19.24 -26.30
N LEU A 14 11.89 18.96 -26.80
CA LEU A 14 11.61 18.94 -28.24
C LEU A 14 11.13 20.32 -28.69
N ASN A 15 11.70 20.83 -29.78
CA ASN A 15 11.38 22.16 -30.33
C ASN A 15 10.07 22.18 -31.15
N LYS A 16 9.50 21.02 -31.47
CA LYS A 16 8.24 20.88 -32.21
C LYS A 16 7.34 19.87 -31.52
N CYS A 17 6.07 20.24 -31.37
CA CYS A 17 5.00 19.30 -31.03
C CYS A 17 4.83 18.37 -32.23
N GLU A 18 5.02 17.06 -32.07
CA GLU A 18 4.72 16.11 -33.14
C GLU A 18 3.22 16.16 -33.47
N GLU A 19 2.86 16.17 -34.76
CA GLU A 19 1.48 16.40 -35.25
C GLU A 19 0.51 15.27 -34.88
N GLU A 20 1.02 14.10 -34.48
CA GLU A 20 0.24 12.93 -34.04
C GLU A 20 -0.04 12.90 -32.54
N LEU A 21 0.35 13.94 -31.79
CA LEU A 21 0.12 13.97 -30.36
C LEU A 21 -1.37 14.18 -30.05
N PRO A 22 -1.93 13.49 -29.03
CA PRO A 22 -3.26 13.84 -28.52
C PRO A 22 -3.26 15.32 -28.14
N SER A 23 -4.40 15.98 -28.37
CA SER A 23 -4.53 17.42 -28.22
C SER A 23 -3.89 17.90 -26.92
N ALA A 24 -2.93 18.83 -27.00
CA ALA A 24 -2.24 19.37 -25.83
C ALA A 24 -3.21 19.99 -24.80
N ASN A 25 -4.45 20.28 -25.21
CA ASN A 25 -5.51 20.79 -24.35
C ASN A 25 -6.14 19.72 -23.44
N GLU A 26 -5.87 18.43 -23.68
CA GLU A 26 -6.43 17.32 -22.90
C GLU A 26 -5.52 16.89 -21.72
N TRP A 27 -4.24 17.28 -21.73
CA TRP A 27 -3.24 16.76 -20.78
C TRP A 27 -2.37 17.87 -20.20
N THR A 28 -2.32 17.97 -18.86
CA THR A 28 -1.46 18.96 -18.16
C THR A 28 0.03 18.61 -18.23
N THR A 29 0.37 17.32 -18.33
CA THR A 29 1.74 16.83 -18.45
C THR A 29 1.72 15.51 -19.22
N CYS A 30 2.58 15.38 -20.23
CA CYS A 30 2.68 14.19 -21.06
C CYS A 30 4.15 13.73 -21.09
N ILE A 31 4.39 12.43 -20.87
CA ILE A 31 5.70 11.80 -20.97
C ILE A 31 5.61 10.72 -22.04
N ARG A 32 6.45 10.82 -23.07
CA ARG A 32 6.55 9.82 -24.15
C ARG A 32 7.82 9.01 -23.99
N LEU A 33 7.66 7.70 -23.87
CA LEU A 33 8.76 6.75 -23.74
C LEU A 33 8.74 5.84 -24.98
N PRO A 34 9.53 6.13 -26.03
CA PRO A 34 9.63 5.24 -27.19
C PRO A 34 10.28 3.92 -26.76
N ILE A 35 9.51 2.83 -26.85
CA ILE A 35 9.93 1.50 -26.43
C ILE A 35 10.60 0.77 -27.60
N GLN A 36 11.69 0.07 -27.35
CA GLN A 36 12.33 -0.80 -28.35
C GLN A 36 11.43 -2.01 -28.64
N ARG A 37 11.36 -2.42 -29.92
CA ARG A 37 10.45 -3.48 -30.41
C ARG A 37 10.54 -4.84 -29.70
N SER A 38 11.62 -5.11 -28.97
CA SER A 38 11.84 -6.37 -28.23
C SER A 38 11.27 -6.39 -26.82
N CYS A 39 10.73 -5.27 -26.31
CA CYS A 39 10.29 -5.17 -24.92
C CYS A 39 8.87 -5.74 -24.73
N ARG A 40 8.71 -6.67 -23.79
CA ARG A 40 7.41 -7.25 -23.41
C ARG A 40 6.89 -6.59 -22.14
N LEU A 41 6.27 -5.42 -22.28
CA LEU A 41 5.75 -4.67 -21.13
C LEU A 41 4.32 -5.04 -20.73
N GLN A 42 3.62 -5.84 -21.56
CA GLN A 42 2.21 -6.14 -21.32
C GLN A 42 2.02 -6.84 -19.96
N GLU A 43 2.87 -7.82 -19.65
CA GLU A 43 2.86 -8.51 -18.35
C GLU A 43 3.11 -7.53 -17.18
N ASP A 44 3.98 -6.54 -17.37
CA ASP A 44 4.26 -5.53 -16.34
C ASP A 44 3.04 -4.63 -16.08
N PHE A 45 2.34 -4.20 -17.14
CA PHE A 45 1.10 -3.44 -17.02
C PHE A 45 -0.05 -4.27 -16.45
N ASP A 46 -0.12 -5.56 -16.80
CA ASP A 46 -1.10 -6.50 -16.26
C ASP A 46 -0.91 -6.69 -14.76
N ASN A 47 0.34 -6.73 -14.30
CA ASN A 47 0.70 -6.85 -12.90
C ASN A 47 0.39 -5.59 -12.05
N ILE A 48 0.04 -4.45 -12.66
CA ILE A 48 -0.39 -3.26 -11.91
C ILE A 48 -1.71 -3.54 -11.20
N GLN A 49 -1.78 -3.20 -9.92
CA GLN A 49 -2.96 -3.41 -9.07
C GLN A 49 -3.48 -2.08 -8.51
N ALA A 50 -4.80 -2.01 -8.23
CA ALA A 50 -5.41 -0.84 -7.62
C ALA A 50 -4.81 -0.46 -6.24
N LYS A 51 -4.15 -1.42 -5.56
CA LYS A 51 -3.43 -1.21 -4.28
C LYS A 51 -2.38 -0.10 -4.33
N LEU A 52 -1.86 0.24 -5.52
CA LEU A 52 -0.96 1.40 -5.68
C LEU A 52 -1.56 2.69 -5.12
N LEU A 53 -2.88 2.85 -5.22
CA LEU A 53 -3.55 4.07 -4.78
C LEU A 53 -3.68 4.19 -3.25
N LEU A 54 -3.47 3.12 -2.46
CA LEU A 54 -3.73 3.08 -1.00
C LEU A 54 -3.05 4.19 -0.20
N PHE A 55 -1.80 4.48 -0.53
CA PHE A 55 -0.96 5.38 0.26
C PHE A 55 -0.58 6.66 -0.49
N LEU A 56 -1.09 6.85 -1.71
CA LEU A 56 -0.87 8.08 -2.47
C LEU A 56 -1.76 9.20 -1.94
N ASN A 57 -1.18 10.37 -1.76
CA ASN A 57 -1.89 11.50 -1.14
C ASN A 57 -2.87 12.17 -2.10
N ARG A 58 -2.50 12.31 -3.38
CA ARG A 58 -3.26 13.08 -4.37
C ARG A 58 -3.79 12.24 -5.53
N LEU A 59 -3.09 11.19 -5.92
CA LEU A 59 -3.53 10.34 -7.03
C LEU A 59 -4.76 9.52 -6.59
N ARG A 60 -5.87 9.69 -7.30
CA ARG A 60 -7.14 9.02 -7.02
C ARG A 60 -7.59 8.06 -8.11
N ARG A 61 -7.07 8.23 -9.33
CA ARG A 61 -7.45 7.43 -10.48
C ARG A 61 -6.23 7.16 -11.34
N ILE A 62 -6.10 5.93 -11.80
CA ILE A 62 -5.15 5.49 -12.83
C ILE A 62 -5.98 4.82 -13.91
N GLU A 63 -5.69 5.16 -15.16
CA GLU A 63 -6.34 4.56 -16.33
C GLU A 63 -5.25 4.06 -17.27
N ILE A 64 -5.34 2.78 -17.61
CA ILE A 64 -4.44 2.09 -18.52
C ILE A 64 -5.27 1.72 -19.74
N VAL A 65 -4.90 2.27 -20.89
CA VAL A 65 -5.57 2.05 -22.18
C VAL A 65 -4.58 1.38 -23.11
N GLY A 66 -4.86 0.13 -23.46
CA GLY A 66 -4.15 -0.59 -24.52
C GLY A 66 -4.84 -0.37 -25.87
N GLN A 67 -4.08 -0.04 -26.91
CA GLN A 67 -4.60 0.01 -28.27
C GLN A 67 -4.70 -1.40 -28.85
N PRO A 68 -5.82 -1.76 -29.51
CA PRO A 68 -5.99 -3.06 -30.12
C PRO A 68 -5.04 -3.22 -31.31
N MET A 69 -4.31 -4.33 -31.34
CA MET A 69 -3.36 -4.63 -32.42
C MET A 69 -4.06 -5.16 -33.70
N SER A 70 -5.35 -5.52 -33.60
CA SER A 70 -6.18 -5.98 -34.72
C SER A 70 -7.64 -5.60 -34.51
N SER A 71 -8.41 -5.50 -35.60
CA SER A 71 -9.84 -5.11 -35.60
C SER A 71 -10.78 -6.09 -34.87
N SER A 72 -10.27 -7.24 -34.43
CA SER A 72 -11.02 -8.24 -33.67
C SER A 72 -10.75 -8.19 -32.16
N ASP A 73 -9.77 -7.41 -31.72
CA ASP A 73 -9.43 -7.29 -30.30
C ASP A 73 -10.18 -6.11 -29.67
N SER A 74 -10.79 -6.33 -28.51
CA SER A 74 -11.49 -5.27 -27.79
C SER A 74 -10.48 -4.36 -27.08
N ASP A 75 -10.75 -3.06 -27.02
CA ASP A 75 -9.96 -2.11 -26.22
C ASP A 75 -9.71 -2.65 -24.81
N GLN A 76 -8.43 -2.82 -24.45
CA GLN A 76 -8.05 -3.26 -23.11
C GLN A 76 -7.97 -2.02 -22.21
N ILE A 77 -9.09 -1.71 -21.55
CA ILE A 77 -9.17 -0.62 -20.59
C ILE A 77 -9.20 -1.18 -19.17
N ARG A 78 -8.27 -0.71 -18.34
CA ARG A 78 -8.25 -0.96 -16.89
C ARG A 78 -8.25 0.38 -16.15
N ILE A 79 -9.22 0.57 -15.26
CA ILE A 79 -9.35 1.79 -14.47
C ILE A 79 -9.29 1.42 -13.00
N PHE A 80 -8.35 2.02 -12.28
CA PHE A 80 -8.24 1.95 -10.84
C PHE A 80 -8.73 3.25 -10.22
N THR A 81 -9.64 3.17 -9.27
CA THR A 81 -10.18 4.35 -8.56
C THR A 81 -10.09 4.13 -7.06
N ARG A 82 -9.67 5.17 -6.34
CA ARG A 82 -9.65 5.21 -4.87
C ARG A 82 -10.71 6.16 -4.36
N ILE A 83 -11.51 5.69 -3.41
CA ILE A 83 -12.52 6.46 -2.69
C ILE A 83 -12.23 6.35 -1.19
N ASP A 84 -12.15 7.49 -0.53
CA ASP A 84 -11.85 7.59 0.91
C ASP A 84 -13.16 7.75 1.68
N HIS A 85 -13.43 6.84 2.59
CA HIS A 85 -14.60 6.84 3.49
C HIS A 85 -14.16 7.08 4.93
N ALA A 86 -15.07 7.56 5.77
CA ALA A 86 -14.84 7.73 7.21
C ALA A 86 -13.55 8.50 7.54
N ASP A 87 -13.36 9.66 6.89
CA ASP A 87 -12.15 10.49 7.02
C ASP A 87 -10.85 9.75 6.67
N GLY A 88 -10.90 8.90 5.65
CA GLY A 88 -9.75 8.14 5.15
C GLY A 88 -9.37 6.92 6.00
N LYS A 89 -10.19 6.53 6.98
CA LYS A 89 -10.02 5.28 7.75
C LYS A 89 -10.38 4.05 6.92
N ILE A 90 -11.41 4.14 6.08
CA ILE A 90 -11.77 3.07 5.14
C ILE A 90 -11.48 3.54 3.73
N ILE A 91 -10.71 2.75 3.00
CA ILE A 91 -10.39 3.01 1.60
C ILE A 91 -11.07 1.96 0.73
N GLU A 92 -11.91 2.41 -0.19
CA GLU A 92 -12.46 1.59 -1.26
C GLU A 92 -11.56 1.73 -2.49
N LEU A 93 -11.09 0.61 -3.01
CA LEU A 93 -10.38 0.51 -4.27
C LEU A 93 -11.26 -0.22 -5.27
N GLN A 94 -11.52 0.43 -6.39
CA GLN A 94 -12.27 -0.13 -7.50
C GLN A 94 -11.30 -0.47 -8.61
N GLU A 95 -11.39 -1.68 -9.12
CA GLU A 95 -10.69 -2.15 -10.32
C GLU A 95 -11.74 -2.49 -11.37
N LYS A 96 -11.85 -1.61 -12.37
CA LYS A 96 -12.78 -1.78 -13.49
C LYS A 96 -12.01 -2.27 -14.71
N THR A 97 -12.46 -3.40 -15.24
CA THR A 97 -12.06 -3.93 -16.54
C THR A 97 -13.27 -3.88 -17.48
N VAL A 98 -13.08 -4.28 -18.74
CA VAL A 98 -14.19 -4.43 -19.71
C VAL A 98 -15.24 -5.44 -19.24
N LYS A 99 -14.81 -6.47 -18.50
CA LYS A 99 -15.67 -7.60 -18.09
C LYS A 99 -16.40 -7.34 -16.78
N GLU A 100 -15.70 -6.74 -15.81
CA GLU A 100 -16.21 -6.62 -14.45
C GLU A 100 -15.64 -5.41 -13.70
N THR A 101 -16.30 -5.06 -12.60
CA THR A 101 -15.77 -4.09 -11.63
C THR A 101 -15.65 -4.78 -10.28
N VAL A 102 -14.42 -4.94 -9.80
CA VAL A 102 -14.11 -5.54 -8.50
C VAL A 102 -13.88 -4.41 -7.50
N LYS A 103 -14.49 -4.54 -6.32
CA LYS A 103 -14.33 -3.59 -5.22
C LYS A 103 -13.60 -4.25 -4.06
N THR A 104 -12.57 -3.59 -3.54
CA THR A 104 -11.89 -4.00 -2.31
C THR A 104 -11.91 -2.88 -1.27
N PHE A 105 -11.97 -3.26 0.00
CA PHE A 105 -12.07 -2.34 1.13
C PHE A 105 -10.91 -2.61 2.09
N TRP A 106 -10.31 -1.52 2.56
CA TRP A 106 -9.12 -1.54 3.41
C TRP A 106 -9.31 -0.63 4.60
N LEU A 107 -9.06 -1.15 5.81
CA LEU A 107 -8.95 -0.34 7.02
C LEU A 107 -7.53 0.19 7.11
N VAL A 108 -7.35 1.50 6.98
CA VAL A 108 -6.06 2.17 6.99
C VAL A 108 -5.83 2.89 8.32
N VAL A 109 -4.69 2.60 8.93
CA VAL A 109 -4.23 3.20 10.19
C VAL A 109 -2.92 3.91 9.89
N LYS A 110 -2.84 5.21 10.17
CA LYS A 110 -1.67 6.04 9.88
C LYS A 110 -1.18 6.72 11.14
N LYS A 111 0.13 6.95 11.21
CA LYS A 111 0.76 7.77 12.25
C LYS A 111 1.88 8.58 11.64
N VAL A 112 1.88 9.89 11.95
CA VAL A 112 3.00 10.76 11.66
C VAL A 112 4.01 10.64 12.80
N LEU A 113 5.25 10.34 12.46
CA LEU A 113 6.37 10.24 13.37
C LEU A 113 7.22 11.51 13.24
N GLN A 114 7.62 12.06 14.38
CA GLN A 114 8.67 13.08 14.43
C GLN A 114 10.01 12.36 14.42
N VAL A 115 10.91 12.75 13.52
CA VAL A 115 12.22 12.13 13.43
C VAL A 115 13.06 12.55 14.65
N PRO A 116 13.58 11.61 15.44
CA PRO A 116 14.47 11.92 16.56
C PRO A 116 15.75 12.64 16.11
N GLU A 117 16.31 13.50 16.97
CA GLU A 117 17.52 14.27 16.64
C GLU A 117 18.75 13.38 16.34
N ASP A 118 18.89 12.25 17.02
CA ASP A 118 19.97 11.28 16.78
C ASP A 118 19.87 10.62 15.40
N ILE A 119 18.65 10.41 14.90
CA ILE A 119 18.42 9.93 13.53
C ILE A 119 18.68 11.05 12.53
N LYS A 120 18.23 12.29 12.81
CA LYS A 120 18.51 13.44 11.95
C LYS A 120 20.00 13.67 11.77
N GLU A 121 20.78 13.63 12.85
CA GLU A 121 22.22 13.82 12.82
C GLU A 121 22.91 12.82 11.89
N LYS A 122 22.53 11.54 11.98
CA LYS A 122 23.03 10.47 11.10
C LYS A 122 22.62 10.63 9.64
N LEU A 123 21.52 11.34 9.37
CA LEU A 123 21.02 11.59 8.01
C LEU A 123 21.58 12.86 7.37
N ARG A 124 22.14 13.80 8.15
CA ARG A 124 22.61 15.11 7.65
C ARG A 124 23.64 14.99 6.53
N GLU A 125 24.42 13.93 6.51
CA GLU A 125 25.44 13.69 5.48
C GLU A 125 24.87 13.12 4.17
N VAL A 126 23.64 12.57 4.19
CA VAL A 126 23.10 11.73 3.11
C VAL A 126 21.77 12.26 2.55
N LYS A 127 20.98 13.00 3.34
CA LYS A 127 19.64 13.48 2.95
C LYS A 127 19.40 14.94 3.33
N CYS A 128 18.48 15.58 2.60
CA CYS A 128 17.87 16.84 3.00
C CYS A 128 17.21 16.71 4.38
N GLU A 129 17.09 17.82 5.12
CA GLU A 129 16.55 17.82 6.48
C GLU A 129 15.12 17.24 6.53
N VAL A 130 14.97 16.03 7.10
CA VAL A 130 13.68 15.35 7.27
C VAL A 130 13.20 15.54 8.71
N HIS A 131 12.13 16.30 8.89
CA HIS A 131 11.56 16.55 10.23
C HIS A 131 10.55 15.49 10.67
N SER A 132 9.80 14.94 9.74
CA SER A 132 8.74 13.97 10.02
C SER A 132 8.57 12.99 8.89
N THR A 133 8.05 11.80 9.21
CA THR A 133 7.66 10.79 8.23
C THR A 133 6.32 10.17 8.63
N THR A 134 5.67 9.45 7.71
CA THR A 134 4.41 8.77 7.98
C THR A 134 4.57 7.27 7.81
N ILE A 135 4.12 6.53 8.82
CA ILE A 135 3.98 5.08 8.79
C ILE A 135 2.49 4.72 8.72
N ALA A 136 2.17 3.63 8.05
CA ALA A 136 0.80 3.17 7.91
C ALA A 136 0.69 1.64 7.84
N ILE A 137 -0.46 1.13 8.29
CA ILE A 137 -0.92 -0.23 8.03
C ILE A 137 -2.24 -0.17 7.28
N ALA A 138 -2.42 -0.99 6.25
CA ALA A 138 -3.71 -1.24 5.62
C ALA A 138 -4.12 -2.71 5.79
N TYR A 139 -5.21 -2.93 6.51
CA TYR A 139 -5.80 -4.25 6.71
C TYR A 139 -6.89 -4.52 5.68
N PRO A 140 -6.90 -5.69 5.02
CA PRO A 140 -8.00 -6.05 4.14
C PRO A 140 -9.26 -6.31 4.97
N ILE A 141 -10.38 -5.69 4.57
CA ILE A 141 -11.69 -5.86 5.24
C ILE A 141 -12.81 -6.22 4.26
N SER A 142 -12.46 -6.50 3.00
CA SER A 142 -13.39 -7.06 2.03
C SER A 142 -13.89 -8.44 2.47
N ASN A 143 -15.21 -8.59 2.59
CA ASN A 143 -15.83 -9.88 2.92
C ASN A 143 -15.25 -10.50 4.21
N LEU A 144 -15.27 -9.73 5.30
CA LEU A 144 -14.71 -10.11 6.60
C LEU A 144 -15.16 -11.49 7.11
N GLN A 145 -16.40 -11.91 6.85
CA GLN A 145 -16.90 -13.24 7.22
C GLN A 145 -16.03 -14.36 6.64
N LYS A 146 -15.64 -14.23 5.37
CA LYS A 146 -14.71 -15.17 4.71
C LYS A 146 -13.30 -15.03 5.28
N LEU A 147 -12.83 -13.81 5.52
CA LEU A 147 -11.48 -13.56 6.04
C LEU A 147 -11.26 -14.10 7.47
N ILE A 148 -12.31 -14.17 8.28
CA ILE A 148 -12.26 -14.77 9.63
C ILE A 148 -12.02 -16.28 9.56
N GLN A 149 -12.57 -16.94 8.54
CA GLN A 149 -12.43 -18.38 8.29
C GLN A 149 -11.12 -18.71 7.59
N GLN A 150 -10.76 -17.91 6.58
CA GLN A 150 -9.56 -18.06 5.78
C GLN A 150 -8.80 -16.74 5.74
N LEU A 151 -7.64 -16.71 6.42
CA LEU A 151 -6.81 -15.51 6.47
C LEU A 151 -6.34 -15.09 5.07
N PRO A 152 -6.16 -13.77 4.84
CA PRO A 152 -5.66 -13.28 3.57
C PRO A 152 -4.23 -13.78 3.31
N SER A 153 -3.88 -13.86 2.03
CA SER A 153 -2.52 -14.14 1.60
C SER A 153 -1.55 -13.04 2.05
N ALA A 154 -0.25 -13.36 2.03
CA ALA A 154 0.78 -12.38 2.33
C ALA A 154 0.71 -11.19 1.37
N GLN A 155 0.87 -9.99 1.92
CA GLN A 155 0.80 -8.72 1.22
C GLN A 155 2.20 -8.14 1.02
N PRO A 156 2.43 -7.37 -0.06
CA PRO A 156 3.70 -6.72 -0.28
C PRO A 156 3.95 -5.60 0.75
N LEU A 157 5.22 -5.35 1.05
CA LEU A 157 5.66 -4.16 1.77
C LEU A 157 5.59 -2.95 0.83
N PHE A 158 5.25 -1.77 1.33
CA PHE A 158 5.15 -0.56 0.51
C PHE A 158 6.16 0.50 0.93
N ALA A 159 6.83 1.07 -0.08
CA ALA A 159 7.53 2.34 -0.02
C ALA A 159 6.96 3.25 -1.12
N TYR A 160 5.70 3.67 -0.91
CA TYR A 160 4.76 4.26 -1.89
C TYR A 160 4.35 3.31 -3.03
N LEU A 161 5.30 2.54 -3.56
CA LEU A 161 5.08 1.45 -4.50
C LEU A 161 5.33 0.10 -3.80
N PRO A 162 4.68 -0.99 -4.27
CA PRO A 162 4.84 -2.32 -3.73
C PRO A 162 6.27 -2.82 -3.97
N LEU A 163 6.81 -3.46 -2.94
CA LEU A 163 8.06 -4.23 -2.94
C LEU A 163 7.70 -5.72 -2.81
N ARG A 164 8.69 -6.58 -2.55
CA ARG A 164 8.40 -7.99 -2.21
C ARG A 164 7.55 -8.13 -0.95
N SER A 165 6.94 -9.31 -0.79
CA SER A 165 6.30 -9.71 0.46
C SER A 165 7.34 -10.12 1.50
N TYR A 166 7.07 -9.79 2.76
CA TYR A 166 7.86 -10.16 3.94
C TYR A 166 7.07 -11.04 4.92
N GLY A 167 5.91 -11.58 4.48
CA GLY A 167 5.08 -12.48 5.27
C GLY A 167 3.88 -11.83 5.99
N PHE A 168 3.79 -10.50 5.99
CA PHE A 168 2.65 -9.80 6.59
C PHE A 168 1.36 -10.08 5.84
N ARG A 169 0.25 -10.26 6.57
CA ARG A 169 -1.10 -10.47 6.01
C ARG A 169 -1.88 -9.18 5.79
N PHE A 170 -1.24 -8.05 6.09
CA PHE A 170 -1.69 -6.69 5.87
C PHE A 170 -0.55 -5.92 5.21
N ILE A 171 -0.86 -4.79 4.59
CA ILE A 171 0.16 -3.97 3.96
C ILE A 171 0.77 -3.05 5.00
N LEU A 172 2.10 -3.11 5.13
CA LEU A 172 2.89 -2.11 5.83
C LEU A 172 3.39 -1.08 4.83
N GLN A 173 3.26 0.20 5.18
CA GLN A 173 3.84 1.29 4.42
C GLN A 173 4.68 2.18 5.33
N ALA A 174 5.87 2.52 4.84
CA ALA A 174 6.70 3.60 5.38
C ALA A 174 7.58 4.15 4.26
N ASP A 175 8.30 5.22 4.54
CA ASP A 175 9.28 5.80 3.59
C ASP A 175 10.60 5.02 3.62
N PHE A 176 10.56 3.70 3.38
CA PHE A 176 11.76 2.87 3.42
C PHE A 176 12.76 3.26 2.32
N GLU A 177 14.03 3.28 2.68
CA GLU A 177 15.10 3.32 1.70
C GLU A 177 15.23 1.97 1.00
N VAL A 178 15.28 2.03 -0.33
CA VAL A 178 15.30 0.87 -1.23
C VAL A 178 16.42 1.04 -2.27
N PRO A 179 17.04 -0.05 -2.73
CA PRO A 179 17.94 -0.01 -3.88
C PRO A 179 17.19 0.37 -5.16
N ALA A 180 17.92 0.75 -6.21
CA ALA A 180 17.34 1.14 -7.49
C ALA A 180 16.46 0.05 -8.12
N THR A 181 16.77 -1.23 -7.87
CA THR A 181 15.97 -2.37 -8.34
C THR A 181 14.60 -2.46 -7.64
N ARG A 182 14.47 -1.87 -6.45
CA ARG A 182 13.26 -1.89 -5.60
C ARG A 182 12.69 -3.29 -5.34
N GLN A 183 13.52 -4.33 -5.40
CA GLN A 183 13.11 -5.70 -5.09
C GLN A 183 12.98 -5.94 -3.58
N GLU A 184 13.83 -5.27 -2.79
CA GLU A 184 13.88 -5.37 -1.34
C GLU A 184 14.14 -4.00 -0.69
N ILE A 185 14.21 -3.95 0.63
CA ILE A 185 14.64 -2.76 1.38
C ILE A 185 16.11 -2.91 1.76
N PHE A 186 16.79 -1.81 2.04
CA PHE A 186 18.10 -1.93 2.69
C PHE A 186 17.94 -2.49 4.10
N HIS A 187 18.56 -3.64 4.31
CA HIS A 187 18.84 -4.21 5.62
C HIS A 187 20.11 -3.50 6.12
N ASP A 188 20.14 -3.00 7.35
CA ASP A 188 21.33 -2.35 7.96
C ASP A 188 21.54 -0.85 7.67
N ASN A 189 20.46 -0.08 7.48
CA ASN A 189 20.53 1.38 7.65
C ASN A 189 19.74 1.85 8.88
N PHE A 190 20.17 2.97 9.47
CA PHE A 190 19.56 3.53 10.67
C PHE A 190 18.10 3.94 10.45
N TRP A 191 17.77 4.38 9.24
CA TRP A 191 16.44 4.86 8.88
C TRP A 191 15.40 3.73 8.86
N ASN A 192 15.65 2.65 8.13
CA ASN A 192 14.72 1.51 8.04
C ASN A 192 14.63 0.76 9.36
N GLU A 193 15.73 0.66 10.12
CA GLU A 193 15.69 0.08 11.47
C GLU A 193 14.82 0.91 12.43
N TRP A 194 14.98 2.23 12.39
CA TRP A 194 14.12 3.13 13.17
C TRP A 194 12.65 3.01 12.74
N LEU A 195 12.34 3.10 11.45
CA LEU A 195 10.98 2.92 10.92
C LEU A 195 10.37 1.59 11.35
N LYS A 196 11.10 0.48 11.19
CA LYS A 196 10.69 -0.86 11.63
C LYS A 196 10.37 -0.89 13.12
N SER A 197 11.18 -0.23 13.93
CA SER A 197 10.98 -0.16 15.38
C SER A 197 9.73 0.63 15.77
N GLU A 198 9.34 1.63 14.97
CA GLU A 198 8.18 2.48 15.20
C GLU A 198 6.87 1.88 14.68
N MET A 199 6.93 0.96 13.71
CA MET A 199 5.74 0.31 13.12
C MET A 199 4.82 -0.36 14.13
N VAL A 200 5.37 -0.92 15.21
CA VAL A 200 4.58 -1.57 16.27
C VAL A 200 3.64 -0.60 17.00
N GLN A 201 3.92 0.71 16.95
CA GLN A 201 3.08 1.74 17.54
C GLN A 201 1.76 1.94 16.78
N LEU A 202 1.61 1.36 15.59
CA LEU A 202 0.34 1.34 14.85
C LEU A 202 -0.63 0.29 15.40
N LEU A 203 -0.16 -0.72 16.13
CA LEU A 203 -1.02 -1.80 16.64
C LEU A 203 -2.05 -1.35 17.68
N PRO A 204 -1.71 -0.49 18.68
CA PRO A 204 -2.71 0.12 19.57
C PRO A 204 -3.80 0.88 18.82
N LEU A 205 -3.40 1.67 17.82
CA LEU A 205 -4.31 2.45 16.99
C LEU A 205 -5.21 1.53 16.14
N ALA A 206 -4.63 0.47 15.59
CA ALA A 206 -5.36 -0.55 14.86
C ALA A 206 -6.39 -1.25 15.74
N TYR A 207 -6.03 -1.63 16.98
CA TYR A 207 -6.95 -2.23 17.93
C TYR A 207 -8.18 -1.34 18.18
N GLU A 208 -7.99 -0.05 18.44
CA GLU A 208 -9.10 0.90 18.61
C GLU A 208 -9.94 1.05 17.33
N HIS A 209 -9.30 1.07 16.16
CA HIS A 209 -10.03 1.11 14.88
C HIS A 209 -10.86 -0.16 14.65
N PHE A 210 -10.31 -1.35 14.95
CA PHE A 210 -11.03 -2.63 14.83
C PHE A 210 -12.16 -2.76 15.85
N LYS A 211 -11.99 -2.24 17.06
CA LYS A 211 -13.05 -2.20 18.08
C LYS A 211 -14.27 -1.41 17.61
N ASN A 212 -14.05 -0.29 16.93
CA ASN A 212 -15.11 0.59 16.40
C ASN A 212 -15.55 0.22 14.97
N LEU A 213 -14.90 -0.77 14.34
CA LEU A 213 -15.15 -1.12 12.94
C LEU A 213 -16.59 -1.59 12.68
N PRO A 214 -17.26 -2.41 13.53
CA PRO A 214 -18.63 -2.82 13.27
C PRO A 214 -19.62 -1.65 13.14
N GLU A 215 -19.50 -0.65 13.99
CA GLU A 215 -20.31 0.57 13.93
C GLU A 215 -20.05 1.34 12.63
N LEU A 216 -18.76 1.48 12.28
CA LEU A 216 -18.34 2.13 11.05
C LEU A 216 -18.88 1.40 9.80
N LEU A 217 -18.81 0.08 9.77
CA LEU A 217 -19.35 -0.72 8.66
C LEU A 217 -20.88 -0.65 8.59
N THR A 218 -21.56 -0.57 9.73
CA THR A 218 -23.03 -0.39 9.77
C THR A 218 -23.43 0.93 9.13
N SER A 219 -22.69 2.01 9.41
CA SER A 219 -22.90 3.32 8.76
C SER A 219 -22.62 3.30 7.25
N LEU A 220 -21.77 2.36 6.80
CA LEU A 220 -21.37 2.18 5.40
C LEU A 220 -22.10 1.00 4.72
N SER A 221 -23.16 0.47 5.33
CA SER A 221 -23.90 -0.70 4.83
C SER A 221 -24.44 -0.53 3.40
N ALA A 222 -24.70 0.71 2.98
CA ALA A 222 -25.06 1.06 1.60
C ALA A 222 -23.97 0.71 0.55
N LEU A 223 -22.72 0.49 0.96
CA LEU A 223 -21.60 0.11 0.08
C LEU A 223 -21.54 -1.41 -0.18
N GLY A 224 -22.56 -2.18 0.23
CA GLY A 224 -22.57 -3.65 0.10
C GLY A 224 -21.70 -4.35 1.14
N MET A 225 -21.19 -3.62 2.13
CA MET A 225 -20.52 -4.15 3.32
C MET A 225 -21.59 -4.54 4.35
N SER A 226 -22.33 -5.63 4.11
CA SER A 226 -23.22 -6.15 5.16
C SER A 226 -22.39 -6.96 6.16
N SER A 227 -22.43 -6.55 7.42
CA SER A 227 -21.85 -7.36 8.46
C SER A 227 -22.66 -7.27 9.73
N SER A 228 -23.45 -8.32 10.00
CA SER A 228 -23.89 -8.67 11.35
C SER A 228 -22.70 -9.18 12.20
N LEU A 229 -21.51 -8.60 12.02
CA LEU A 229 -20.30 -9.04 12.69
C LEU A 229 -20.23 -8.38 14.06
N THR A 230 -19.97 -9.19 15.08
CA THR A 230 -19.77 -8.69 16.43
C THR A 230 -18.38 -8.06 16.57
N ALA A 231 -18.23 -7.12 17.52
CA ALA A 231 -16.91 -6.58 17.88
C ALA A 231 -15.92 -7.70 18.21
N THR A 232 -16.36 -8.77 18.86
CA THR A 232 -15.53 -9.95 19.17
C THR A 232 -15.00 -10.62 17.90
N GLN A 233 -15.84 -10.85 16.88
CA GLN A 233 -15.40 -11.49 15.63
C GLN A 233 -14.34 -10.65 14.89
N VAL A 234 -14.53 -9.33 14.88
CA VAL A 234 -13.61 -8.39 14.25
C VAL A 234 -12.28 -8.30 15.01
N LEU A 235 -12.32 -8.31 16.35
CA LEU A 235 -11.11 -8.34 17.16
C LEU A 235 -10.36 -9.67 17.03
N VAL A 236 -11.07 -10.80 16.96
CA VAL A 236 -10.47 -12.11 16.67
C VAL A 236 -9.77 -12.08 15.31
N TYR A 237 -10.39 -11.48 14.29
CA TYR A 237 -9.75 -11.31 12.99
C TYR A 237 -8.45 -10.50 13.08
N PHE A 238 -8.48 -9.33 13.74
CA PHE A 238 -7.29 -8.52 13.97
C PHE A 238 -6.16 -9.31 14.64
N LEU A 239 -6.46 -10.05 15.70
CA LEU A 239 -5.45 -10.86 16.40
C LEU A 239 -4.87 -11.97 15.54
N LYS A 240 -5.69 -12.62 14.70
CA LYS A 240 -5.21 -13.62 13.74
C LYS A 240 -4.32 -13.04 12.63
N LEU A 241 -4.39 -11.73 12.37
CA LEU A 241 -3.51 -11.06 11.41
C LEU A 241 -2.12 -10.76 11.98
N ILE A 242 -1.96 -10.76 13.31
CA ILE A 242 -0.66 -10.57 13.94
C ILE A 242 0.22 -11.77 13.58
N PRO A 243 1.35 -11.54 12.88
CA PRO A 243 2.15 -12.63 12.35
C PRO A 243 2.97 -13.32 13.43
N THR A 244 3.32 -14.58 13.19
CA THR A 244 4.29 -15.32 14.01
C THR A 244 5.69 -15.22 13.41
N ARG A 245 6.74 -15.50 14.20
CA ARG A 245 8.15 -15.47 13.74
C ARG A 245 8.42 -16.39 12.55
N ASN A 246 7.69 -17.50 12.43
CA ASN A 246 7.88 -18.47 11.34
C ASN A 246 7.24 -18.00 10.01
N GLU A 247 6.35 -17.01 10.07
CA GLU A 247 5.67 -16.49 8.89
C GLU A 247 6.39 -15.29 8.28
N LEU A 248 7.17 -14.57 9.09
CA LEU A 248 7.87 -13.37 8.67
C LEU A 248 9.28 -13.66 8.17
N ASP A 249 9.71 -12.78 7.27
CA ASP A 249 11.13 -12.59 6.98
C ASP A 249 11.91 -12.30 8.28
N PRO A 250 13.08 -12.93 8.50
CA PRO A 250 13.86 -12.78 9.73
C PRO A 250 14.15 -11.33 10.13
N TYR A 251 14.27 -10.43 9.14
CA TYR A 251 14.49 -9.00 9.38
C TYR A 251 13.40 -8.36 10.25
N PHE A 252 12.16 -8.84 10.15
CA PHE A 252 11.01 -8.35 10.90
C PHE A 252 10.69 -9.15 12.17
N ASN A 253 11.52 -10.11 12.59
CA ASN A 253 11.23 -10.89 13.81
C ASN A 253 11.09 -10.03 15.07
N SER A 254 11.85 -8.93 15.18
CA SER A 254 11.73 -7.98 16.28
C SER A 254 10.36 -7.30 16.36
N PHE A 255 9.65 -7.20 15.22
CA PHE A 255 8.29 -6.68 15.18
C PHE A 255 7.35 -7.58 15.99
N VAL A 256 7.44 -8.91 15.81
CA VAL A 256 6.58 -9.89 16.52
C VAL A 256 6.74 -9.77 18.03
N ASP A 257 7.99 -9.73 18.50
CA ASP A 257 8.30 -9.68 19.94
C ASP A 257 7.73 -8.43 20.61
N LYS A 258 7.95 -7.28 19.97
CA LYS A 258 7.44 -6.00 20.44
C LYS A 258 5.92 -5.92 20.33
N SER A 259 5.33 -6.52 19.29
CA SER A 259 3.88 -6.58 19.09
C SER A 259 3.19 -7.30 20.24
N MET A 260 3.70 -8.48 20.62
CA MET A 260 3.14 -9.25 21.73
C MET A 260 3.16 -8.46 23.05
N LYS A 261 4.30 -7.81 23.35
CA LYS A 261 4.44 -6.99 24.57
C LYS A 261 3.44 -5.82 24.61
N ILE A 262 3.25 -5.14 23.48
CA ILE A 262 2.32 -4.01 23.38
C ILE A 262 0.87 -4.48 23.50
N LEU A 263 0.51 -5.51 22.74
CA LEU A 263 -0.87 -6.02 22.70
C LEU A 263 -1.32 -6.60 24.04
N MET A 264 -0.43 -7.30 24.77
CA MET A 264 -0.74 -7.80 26.12
C MET A 264 -1.08 -6.67 27.11
N GLY A 265 -0.52 -5.47 26.93
CA GLY A 265 -0.82 -4.32 27.80
C GLY A 265 -2.14 -3.63 27.48
N ILE A 266 -2.73 -3.87 26.31
CA ILE A 266 -3.88 -3.10 25.78
C ILE A 266 -5.14 -3.96 25.68
N ILE A 267 -5.00 -5.24 25.32
CA ILE A 267 -6.14 -6.14 25.15
C ILE A 267 -6.67 -6.51 26.54
N LYS A 268 -7.72 -5.80 26.96
CA LYS A 268 -8.58 -6.24 28.07
C LYS A 268 -9.56 -7.27 27.50
N LEU A 269 -9.22 -8.55 27.58
CA LEU A 269 -10.19 -9.60 27.27
C LEU A 269 -11.36 -9.45 28.26
N PRO A 270 -12.62 -9.42 27.80
CA PRO A 270 -13.74 -9.49 28.71
C PRO A 270 -13.64 -10.82 29.45
N VAL A 271 -13.37 -10.76 30.75
CA VAL A 271 -13.49 -11.93 31.63
C VAL A 271 -14.97 -12.29 31.61
N ALA A 272 -15.29 -13.51 31.17
CA ALA A 272 -16.63 -14.04 31.34
C ALA A 272 -16.93 -14.00 32.83
N GLN A 273 -17.91 -13.19 33.23
CA GLN A 273 -18.52 -13.33 34.55
C GLN A 273 -19.42 -14.55 34.42
N ASP A 274 -18.97 -15.67 35.01
CA ASP A 274 -19.80 -16.86 35.25
C ASP A 274 -20.99 -16.52 36.16
#